data_AF-A0A9C9Q3J5-F1
#
_entry.id   AF-A0A9C9Q3J5-F1
#
_cell.length_a   1.000
_cell.length_b   1.000
_cell.length_c   1.000
_cell.angle_alpha   90.00
_cell.angle_beta   90.00
_cell.angle_gamma   90.00
#
_symmetry.space_group_name_H-M   'P 1'
#
loop_
_entity.id
_entity.type
_entity.pdbx_description
1 polymer ?
#
loop_
_entity_poly.entity_id
_entity_poly.type
_entity_poly.pdbx_seq_one_letter_code
_entity_poly.pdbx_strand_id
1 'polypeptide(L)'
;MKAWLARLPLRWLLAAFLAGLALPFSFAPFGLFPLAIISPAILFWLWQTMSARHAFLSGYLFGVGYFGLGTSWVAVSMYRFGGMGVSLSLLSTVLFVLVLAAFPALTGWLYRRYFSTLSSSLRLLLVLPALWGLLEWTRGWVLTGFPWLALGYSQTDSPL
;
A
#
# COMPACT_ATOMS: atom_id res chain seq x y z
N MET A 1 27.35 -1.46 13.50
CA MET A 1 25.87 -1.53 13.42
C MET A 1 25.28 -0.67 14.52
N LYS A 2 24.64 0.45 14.18
CA LYS A 2 24.25 1.51 15.12
C LYS A 2 22.90 1.19 15.81
N ALA A 3 22.88 1.23 17.15
CA ALA A 3 21.75 0.89 18.03
C ALA A 3 20.48 1.75 17.89
N TRP A 4 20.50 2.76 17.02
CA TRP A 4 19.38 3.67 16.75
C TRP A 4 18.26 3.05 15.88
N LEU A 5 18.47 1.85 15.33
CA LEU A 5 17.49 1.09 14.53
C LEU A 5 16.46 0.31 15.40
N ALA A 6 16.57 0.36 16.73
CA ALA A 6 15.71 -0.40 17.63
C ALA A 6 14.30 0.21 17.82
N ARG A 7 14.11 1.50 17.54
CA ARG A 7 12.80 2.16 17.60
C ARG A 7 12.46 2.72 16.23
N LEU A 8 11.30 2.38 15.68
CA LEU A 8 10.79 3.09 14.52
C LEU A 8 10.19 4.41 14.99
N PRO A 9 10.80 5.57 14.68
CA PRO A 9 10.21 6.83 15.10
C PRO A 9 8.88 7.05 14.37
N LEU A 10 7.90 7.54 15.11
CA LEU A 10 6.53 7.82 14.64
C LEU A 10 6.49 8.57 13.30
N ARG A 11 7.44 9.50 13.08
CA ARG A 11 7.58 10.26 11.82
C ARG A 11 7.69 9.37 10.57
N TRP A 12 8.32 8.20 10.65
CA TRP A 12 8.44 7.31 9.49
C TRP A 12 7.16 6.51 9.24
N LEU A 13 6.43 6.15 10.31
CA LEU A 13 5.09 5.57 10.17
C LEU A 13 4.12 6.58 9.57
N LEU A 14 4.18 7.83 10.02
CA LEU A 14 3.40 8.93 9.45
C LEU A 14 3.78 9.19 7.99
N ALA A 15 5.08 9.20 7.66
CA ALA A 15 5.51 9.34 6.26
C ALA A 15 4.96 8.22 5.37
N ALA A 16 4.96 6.97 5.84
CA ALA A 16 4.38 5.86 5.10
C ALA A 16 2.85 6.01 4.93
N PHE A 17 2.14 6.37 6.00
CA PHE A 17 0.70 6.65 5.94
C PHE A 17 0.36 7.77 4.95
N LEU A 18 1.07 8.91 5.03
CA LEU A 18 0.85 10.06 4.17
C LEU A 18 1.21 9.77 2.71
N ALA A 19 2.27 9.00 2.45
CA ALA A 19 2.60 8.53 1.10
C ALA A 19 1.48 7.66 0.53
N GLY A 20 0.91 6.76 1.34
CA GLY A 20 -0.26 5.98 0.98
C GLY A 20 -1.48 6.84 0.71
N LEU A 21 -1.77 7.80 1.60
CA LEU A 21 -2.89 8.74 1.48
C LEU A 21 -2.79 9.63 0.23
N ALA A 22 -1.58 9.97 -0.20
CA ALA A 22 -1.34 10.74 -1.42
C ALA A 22 -1.53 9.92 -2.71
N LEU A 23 -1.38 8.58 -2.65
CA LEU A 23 -1.37 7.75 -3.84
C LEU A 23 -2.70 7.76 -4.64
N PRO A 24 -3.91 7.76 -4.04
CA PRO A 24 -5.17 7.84 -4.79
C PRO A 24 -5.29 9.05 -5.71
N PHE A 25 -4.57 10.15 -5.44
CA PHE A 25 -4.56 11.33 -6.30
C PHE A 25 -3.82 11.11 -7.63
N SER A 26 -3.11 9.98 -7.82
CA SER A 26 -2.58 9.61 -9.13
C SER A 26 -3.67 9.06 -10.08
N PHE A 27 -4.83 8.68 -9.54
CA PHE A 27 -5.95 8.15 -10.31
C PHE A 27 -6.96 9.25 -10.64
N ALA A 28 -7.93 8.92 -11.49
CA ALA A 28 -9.07 9.79 -11.75
C ALA A 28 -9.81 10.13 -10.43
N PRO A 29 -10.35 11.36 -10.31
CA PRO A 29 -10.38 12.42 -11.31
C PRO A 29 -9.14 13.33 -11.32
N PHE A 30 -8.16 13.10 -10.45
CA PHE A 30 -7.05 14.03 -10.22
C PHE A 30 -5.88 13.86 -11.21
N GLY A 31 -5.53 12.62 -11.55
CA GLY A 31 -4.54 12.32 -12.59
C GLY A 31 -3.11 12.80 -12.28
N LEU A 32 -2.74 12.98 -11.01
CA LEU A 32 -1.38 13.37 -10.62
C LEU A 32 -0.43 12.16 -10.72
N PHE A 33 -0.19 11.69 -11.95
CA PHE A 33 0.54 10.47 -12.26
C PHE A 33 1.93 10.34 -11.61
N PRO A 34 2.70 11.42 -11.31
CA PRO A 34 3.98 11.28 -10.60
C PRO A 34 3.83 10.69 -9.18
N LEU A 35 2.67 10.84 -8.54
CA LEU A 35 2.42 10.26 -7.22
C LEU A 35 2.40 8.73 -7.25
N ALA A 36 2.07 8.12 -8.40
CA ALA A 36 2.15 6.67 -8.59
C ALA A 36 3.59 6.13 -8.51
N ILE A 37 4.58 7.00 -8.69
CA ILE A 37 6.01 6.68 -8.55
C ILE A 37 6.52 7.13 -7.18
N ILE A 38 6.25 8.38 -6.80
CA ILE A 38 6.78 9.00 -5.57
C ILE A 38 6.28 8.28 -4.32
N SER A 39 4.99 7.98 -4.22
CA SER A 39 4.41 7.34 -3.04
C SER A 39 5.03 5.96 -2.74
N PRO A 40 5.05 4.99 -3.68
CA PRO A 40 5.73 3.73 -3.43
C PRO A 40 7.25 3.90 -3.27
N ALA A 41 7.89 4.86 -3.95
CA ALA A 41 9.32 5.12 -3.76
C ALA A 41 9.67 5.55 -2.33
N ILE A 42 8.85 6.39 -1.69
CA ILE A 42 9.00 6.75 -0.26
C ILE A 42 8.94 5.50 0.61
N LEU A 43 7.95 4.64 0.40
CA LEU A 43 7.80 3.39 1.15
C LEU A 43 9.01 2.46 0.95
N PHE A 44 9.47 2.31 -0.28
CA PHE A 44 10.61 1.45 -0.62
C PHE A 44 11.93 1.96 -0.06
N TRP A 45 12.11 3.28 -0.04
CA TRP A 45 13.25 3.93 0.61
C TRP A 45 13.26 3.68 2.12
N LEU A 46 12.11 3.82 2.78
CA LEU A 46 11.94 3.51 4.21
C LEU A 46 12.35 2.07 4.51
N TRP A 47 11.93 1.12 3.68
CA TRP A 47 12.23 -0.29 3.90
C TRP A 47 13.70 -0.66 3.80
N GLN A 48 14.58 0.16 3.19
CA GLN A 48 15.99 -0.18 3.04
C GLN A 48 16.71 -0.44 4.36
N THR A 49 16.29 0.26 5.43
CA THR A 49 16.93 0.18 6.75
C THR A 49 16.04 -0.43 7.83
N MET A 50 14.76 -0.68 7.54
CA MET A 50 13.80 -1.22 8.51
C MET A 50 13.99 -2.73 8.77
N SER A 51 13.58 -3.18 9.96
CA SER A 51 13.39 -4.61 10.24
C SER A 51 12.14 -5.14 9.53
N ALA A 52 11.97 -6.47 9.46
CA ALA A 52 10.78 -7.06 8.83
C ALA A 52 9.46 -6.66 9.51
N ARG A 53 9.43 -6.60 10.84
CA ARG A 53 8.26 -6.13 11.61
C ARG A 53 7.92 -4.67 11.27
N HIS A 54 8.94 -3.86 11.11
CA HIS A 54 8.82 -2.44 10.82
C HIS A 54 8.39 -2.16 9.37
N ALA A 55 8.88 -2.96 8.42
CA ALA A 55 8.40 -2.93 7.04
C ALA A 55 6.94 -3.40 6.93
N PHE A 56 6.54 -4.41 7.71
CA PHE A 56 5.14 -4.80 7.84
C PHE A 56 4.26 -3.63 8.31
N LEU A 57 4.60 -3.00 9.45
CA LEU A 57 3.80 -1.92 10.03
C LEU A 57 3.71 -0.69 9.12
N SER A 58 4.82 -0.27 8.53
CA SER A 58 4.84 0.86 7.59
C SER A 58 4.06 0.53 6.31
N GLY A 59 4.19 -0.68 5.76
CA GLY A 59 3.39 -1.15 4.62
C GLY A 59 1.90 -1.20 4.94
N TYR A 60 1.55 -1.61 6.16
CA TYR A 60 0.17 -1.64 6.62
C TYR A 60 -0.42 -0.22 6.69
N LEU A 61 0.27 0.72 7.32
CA LEU A 61 -0.19 2.11 7.38
C LEU A 61 -0.24 2.79 6.01
N PHE A 62 0.73 2.50 5.13
CA PHE A 62 0.66 2.92 3.74
C PHE A 62 -0.62 2.38 3.07
N GLY A 63 -0.91 1.09 3.24
CA GLY A 63 -2.13 0.46 2.73
C GLY A 63 -3.41 1.07 3.30
N VAL A 64 -3.42 1.40 4.60
CA VAL A 64 -4.57 2.07 5.24
C VAL A 64 -4.80 3.45 4.63
N GLY A 65 -3.75 4.26 4.42
CA GLY A 65 -3.89 5.56 3.75
C GLY A 65 -4.35 5.40 2.29
N TYR A 66 -3.75 4.44 1.58
CA TYR A 66 -4.01 4.19 0.17
C TYR A 66 -5.45 3.71 -0.09
N PHE A 67 -5.82 2.59 0.51
CA PHE A 67 -7.15 2.02 0.31
C PHE A 67 -8.21 2.80 1.09
N GLY A 68 -7.89 3.34 2.28
CA GLY A 68 -8.83 4.11 3.07
C GLY A 68 -9.43 5.30 2.32
N LEU A 69 -8.60 6.04 1.58
CA LEU A 69 -9.10 7.10 0.72
C LEU A 69 -9.58 6.56 -0.64
N GLY A 70 -8.77 5.74 -1.31
CA GLY A 70 -9.02 5.28 -2.68
C GLY A 70 -10.22 4.36 -2.85
N THR A 71 -10.71 3.73 -1.78
CA THR A 71 -11.90 2.85 -1.79
C THR A 71 -13.00 3.33 -0.84
N SER A 72 -12.91 4.57 -0.34
CA SER A 72 -13.93 5.17 0.56
C SER A 72 -15.35 5.13 -0.01
N TRP A 73 -15.49 5.17 -1.34
CA TRP A 73 -16.76 5.07 -2.04
C TRP A 73 -17.51 3.74 -1.79
N VAL A 74 -16.83 2.68 -1.36
CA VAL A 74 -17.45 1.38 -1.03
C VAL A 74 -18.49 1.52 0.09
N ALA A 75 -18.27 2.43 1.05
CA ALA A 75 -19.24 2.70 2.10
C ALA A 75 -20.59 3.18 1.54
N VAL A 76 -20.55 4.04 0.51
CA VAL A 76 -21.76 4.53 -0.17
C VAL A 76 -22.47 3.39 -0.87
N SER A 77 -21.74 2.47 -1.49
CA SER A 77 -22.32 1.30 -2.15
C SER A 77 -23.02 0.37 -1.15
N MET A 78 -22.38 0.08 -0.01
CA MET A 78 -22.96 -0.75 1.06
C MET A 78 -24.20 -0.10 1.68
N TYR A 79 -24.17 1.21 1.89
CA TYR A 79 -25.31 1.96 2.42
C TYR A 79 -26.48 1.98 1.43
N ARG A 80 -26.24 2.38 0.18
CA ARG A 80 -27.29 2.60 -0.82
C ARG A 80 -27.85 1.31 -1.42
N PHE A 81 -26.98 0.36 -1.76
CA PHE A 81 -27.38 -0.87 -2.44
C PHE A 81 -27.42 -2.09 -1.52
N GLY A 82 -26.64 -2.08 -0.42
CA GLY A 82 -26.65 -3.15 0.58
C GLY A 82 -27.72 -3.01 1.66
N GLY A 83 -28.47 -1.89 1.69
CA GLY A 83 -29.49 -1.63 2.71
C GLY A 83 -28.95 -1.52 4.14
N MET A 84 -27.64 -1.35 4.30
CA MET A 84 -26.98 -1.26 5.60
C MET A 84 -27.22 0.11 6.24
N GLY A 85 -27.31 0.16 7.57
CA GLY A 85 -27.21 1.44 8.29
C GLY A 85 -25.83 2.07 8.15
N VAL A 86 -25.73 3.39 8.34
CA VAL A 86 -24.49 4.17 8.15
C VAL A 86 -23.32 3.57 8.95
N SER A 87 -23.51 3.32 10.24
CA SER A 87 -22.45 2.78 11.11
C SER A 87 -21.93 1.43 10.64
N LEU A 88 -22.82 0.55 10.18
CA LEU A 88 -22.43 -0.77 9.68
C LEU A 88 -21.68 -0.65 8.36
N SER A 89 -22.14 0.19 7.43
CA SER A 89 -21.46 0.43 6.15
C SER A 89 -20.03 0.98 6.33
N LEU A 90 -19.84 1.90 7.29
CA LEU A 90 -18.52 2.44 7.63
C LEU A 90 -17.64 1.38 8.27
N LEU A 91 -18.17 0.62 9.24
CA LEU A 91 -17.42 -0.45 9.89
C LEU A 91 -16.96 -1.52 8.89
N SER A 92 -17.87 -1.97 8.01
CA SER A 92 -17.56 -2.92 6.94
C SER A 92 -16.49 -2.38 5.99
N THR A 93 -16.54 -1.09 5.65
CA THR A 93 -15.53 -0.46 4.80
C THR A 93 -14.16 -0.37 5.51
N VAL A 94 -14.13 -0.04 6.80
CA VAL A 94 -12.89 -0.04 7.60
C VAL A 94 -12.29 -1.45 7.62
N LEU A 95 -13.08 -2.47 7.94
CA LEU A 95 -12.60 -3.86 7.95
C LEU A 95 -12.07 -4.28 6.57
N PHE A 96 -12.76 -3.90 5.50
CA PHE A 96 -12.33 -4.15 4.13
C PHE A 96 -10.97 -3.49 3.83
N VAL A 97 -10.80 -2.21 4.17
CA VAL A 97 -9.53 -1.48 4.02
C VAL A 97 -8.41 -2.15 4.83
N LEU A 98 -8.68 -2.60 6.05
CA LEU A 98 -7.71 -3.31 6.90
C LEU A 98 -7.26 -4.64 6.29
N VAL A 99 -8.13 -5.33 5.55
CA VAL A 99 -7.77 -6.54 4.78
C VAL A 99 -6.90 -6.17 3.59
N LEU A 100 -7.28 -5.16 2.80
CA LEU A 100 -6.49 -4.72 1.64
C LEU A 100 -5.10 -4.20 2.04
N ALA A 101 -5.01 -3.50 3.17
CA ALA A 101 -3.74 -3.01 3.72
C ALA A 101 -2.76 -4.14 4.09
N ALA A 102 -3.23 -5.38 4.27
CA ALA A 102 -2.37 -6.52 4.52
C ALA A 102 -1.47 -6.87 3.32
N PHE A 103 -1.87 -6.55 2.08
CA PHE A 103 -1.06 -6.83 0.89
C PHE A 103 0.25 -6.02 0.82
N PRO A 104 0.26 -4.67 0.94
CA PRO A 104 1.50 -3.91 1.04
C PRO A 104 2.28 -4.22 2.33
N ALA A 105 1.61 -4.55 3.43
CA ALA A 105 2.26 -4.98 4.67
C ALA A 105 3.04 -6.31 4.48
N LEU A 106 2.40 -7.29 3.84
CA LEU A 106 3.01 -8.58 3.55
C LEU A 106 4.15 -8.44 2.55
N THR A 107 4.00 -7.57 1.55
CA THR A 107 5.08 -7.22 0.60
C THR A 107 6.32 -6.72 1.35
N GLY A 108 6.17 -5.71 2.22
CA GLY A 108 7.28 -5.18 3.01
C GLY A 108 7.90 -6.19 3.97
N TRP A 109 7.07 -7.02 4.59
CA TRP A 109 7.54 -8.09 5.46
C TRP A 109 8.36 -9.14 4.71
N LEU A 110 7.84 -9.68 3.61
CA LEU A 110 8.53 -10.67 2.77
C LEU A 110 9.86 -10.10 2.25
N TYR A 111 9.82 -8.88 1.73
CA TYR A 111 10.97 -8.13 1.24
C TYR A 111 12.12 -8.10 2.28
N ARG A 112 11.82 -7.78 3.53
CA ARG A 112 12.84 -7.69 4.59
C ARG A 112 13.16 -9.01 5.26
N ARG A 113 12.21 -9.94 5.34
CA ARG A 113 12.40 -11.22 6.02
C ARG A 113 13.32 -12.14 5.23
N TYR A 114 13.13 -12.22 3.91
CA TYR A 114 13.77 -13.23 3.07
C TYR A 114 14.88 -12.68 2.18
N PHE A 115 14.85 -11.38 1.86
CA PHE A 115 15.76 -10.80 0.87
C PHE A 115 16.75 -9.79 1.47
N SER A 116 16.84 -9.67 2.80
CA SER A 116 17.66 -8.64 3.46
C SER A 116 19.17 -8.78 3.25
N THR A 117 19.67 -9.98 2.92
CA THR A 117 21.09 -10.27 2.64
C THR A 117 21.52 -9.91 1.21
N LEU A 118 20.56 -9.70 0.30
CA LEU A 118 20.85 -9.33 -1.09
C LEU A 118 21.31 -7.87 -1.20
N SER A 119 22.03 -7.58 -2.29
CA SER A 119 22.46 -6.21 -2.59
C SER A 119 21.26 -5.28 -2.78
N SER A 120 21.42 -4.01 -2.41
CA SER A 120 20.34 -3.02 -2.52
C SER A 120 19.81 -2.87 -3.94
N SER A 121 20.68 -2.93 -4.96
CA SER A 121 20.28 -2.85 -6.37
C SER A 121 19.39 -4.03 -6.78
N LEU A 122 19.78 -5.26 -6.43
CA LEU A 122 19.00 -6.45 -6.78
C LEU A 122 17.66 -6.48 -6.05
N ARG A 123 17.66 -6.03 -4.80
CA ARG A 123 16.44 -5.85 -4.01
C ARG A 123 15.47 -4.86 -4.64
N LEU A 124 15.94 -3.68 -5.04
CA LEU A 124 15.10 -2.60 -5.56
C LEU A 124 14.67 -2.83 -7.01
N LEU A 125 15.51 -3.41 -7.86
CA LEU A 125 15.26 -3.55 -9.30
C LEU A 125 14.56 -4.86 -9.68
N LEU A 126 14.74 -5.93 -8.90
CA LEU A 126 14.16 -7.24 -9.22
C LEU A 126 13.18 -7.71 -8.15
N VAL A 127 13.63 -7.84 -6.91
CA VAL A 127 12.82 -8.44 -5.84
C VAL A 127 11.57 -7.63 -5.55
N LEU A 128 11.72 -6.31 -5.41
CA LEU A 128 10.62 -5.46 -4.96
C LEU A 128 9.52 -5.30 -6.04
N PRO A 129 9.82 -5.06 -7.33
CA PRO A 129 8.80 -5.07 -8.37
C PRO A 129 8.14 -6.44 -8.52
N ALA A 130 8.90 -7.53 -8.44
CA ALA A 130 8.34 -8.89 -8.53
C ALA A 130 7.40 -9.21 -7.36
N LEU A 131 7.79 -8.90 -6.12
CA LEU A 131 6.94 -9.08 -4.95
C LEU A 131 5.70 -8.19 -5.02
N TRP A 132 5.85 -6.91 -5.38
CA TRP A 132 4.71 -6.00 -5.52
C TRP A 132 3.71 -6.53 -6.55
N GLY A 133 4.18 -6.91 -7.74
CA GLY A 133 3.35 -7.48 -8.80
C GLY A 133 2.67 -8.79 -8.38
N LEU A 134 3.40 -9.69 -7.71
CA LEU A 134 2.83 -10.95 -7.22
C LEU A 134 1.72 -10.73 -6.18
N LEU A 135 1.92 -9.80 -5.24
CA LEU A 135 0.94 -9.52 -4.19
C LEU A 135 -0.27 -8.74 -4.73
N GLU A 136 -0.07 -7.83 -5.68
CA GLU A 136 -1.15 -7.18 -6.43
C GLU A 136 -1.96 -8.20 -7.25
N TRP A 137 -1.29 -9.13 -7.93
CA TRP A 137 -1.95 -10.22 -8.64
C TRP A 137 -2.76 -11.09 -7.67
N THR A 138 -2.17 -11.48 -6.55
CA THR A 138 -2.85 -12.27 -5.51
C THR A 138 -4.08 -11.54 -4.98
N ARG A 139 -3.98 -10.21 -4.74
CA ARG A 139 -5.11 -9.35 -4.35
C ARG A 139 -6.23 -9.34 -5.39
N GLY A 140 -5.88 -9.47 -6.66
CA GLY A 140 -6.83 -9.57 -7.77
C GLY A 140 -7.51 -10.93 -7.91
N TRP A 141 -7.13 -11.96 -7.15
CA TRP A 141 -7.67 -13.33 -7.28
C TRP A 141 -8.26 -13.90 -5.99
N VAL A 142 -7.62 -13.66 -4.83
CA VAL A 142 -8.05 -14.22 -3.55
C VAL A 142 -9.45 -13.72 -3.18
N LEU A 143 -10.31 -14.63 -2.72
CA LEU A 143 -11.70 -14.33 -2.32
C LEU A 143 -12.47 -13.57 -3.41
N THR A 144 -12.42 -14.05 -4.65
CA THR A 144 -12.98 -13.43 -5.87
C THR A 144 -12.25 -12.18 -6.37
N GLY A 145 -11.29 -11.67 -5.60
CA GLY A 145 -10.39 -10.62 -6.02
C GLY A 145 -10.95 -9.20 -5.88
N PHE A 146 -10.05 -8.24 -5.67
CA PHE A 146 -10.35 -6.82 -5.73
C PHE A 146 -9.19 -6.05 -6.37
N PRO A 147 -9.03 -6.08 -7.70
CA PRO A 147 -7.89 -5.48 -8.40
C PRO A 147 -8.04 -3.97 -8.66
N TRP A 148 -8.72 -3.23 -7.78
CA TRP A 148 -8.85 -1.78 -7.88
C TRP A 148 -7.54 -1.07 -7.52
N LEU A 149 -7.37 0.15 -8.06
CA LEU A 149 -6.19 0.99 -7.85
C LEU A 149 -4.90 0.26 -8.25
N ALA A 150 -4.88 -0.40 -9.40
CA ALA A 150 -3.62 -0.91 -9.96
C ALA A 150 -2.82 0.26 -10.53
N LEU A 151 -1.57 0.45 -10.09
CA LEU A 151 -0.75 1.61 -10.42
C LEU A 151 -0.66 1.90 -11.93
N GLY A 152 -0.67 0.87 -12.78
CA GLY A 152 -0.63 1.03 -14.23
C GLY A 152 -1.74 1.92 -14.79
N TYR A 153 -2.94 1.91 -14.21
CA TYR A 153 -4.04 2.77 -14.69
C TYR A 153 -3.77 4.27 -14.51
N SER A 154 -2.94 4.65 -13.53
CA SER A 154 -2.54 6.05 -13.34
C SER A 154 -1.65 6.59 -14.46
N GLN A 155 -1.11 5.70 -15.30
CA GLN A 155 -0.18 6.05 -16.37
C GLN A 155 -0.88 6.23 -17.73
N THR A 156 -2.21 6.03 -17.82
CA THR A 156 -2.96 6.08 -19.10
C THR A 156 -2.71 7.35 -19.93
N ASP A 157 -2.57 8.50 -19.28
CA ASP A 157 -2.28 9.80 -19.94
C ASP A 157 -0.84 10.29 -19.65
N SER A 158 0.05 9.38 -19.26
CA SER A 158 1.45 9.65 -18.94
C SER A 158 2.38 9.20 -20.07
N PRO A 159 3.69 9.48 -19.99
CA PRO A 159 4.66 9.00 -20.98
C PRO A 159 4.89 7.47 -21.01
N LEU A 160 4.36 6.71 -20.04
CA LEU A 160 4.45 5.25 -19.94
C LEU A 160 3.16 4.59 -20.43
#